data_AF-S9P5Q2-F1
#
_entry.id   AF-S9P5Q2-F1
#
_cell.length_a   1.000
_cell.length_b   1.000
_cell.length_c   1.000
_cell.angle_alpha   90.00
_cell.angle_beta   90.00
_cell.angle_gamma   90.00
#
_symmetry.space_group_name_H-M   'P 1'
#
loop_
_entity.id
_entity.type
_entity.pdbx_description
1 polymer ?
#
loop_
_entity_poly.entity_id
_entity_poly.type
_entity_poly.pdbx_seq_one_letter_code
_entity_poly.pdbx_strand_id
1 'polypeptide(L)'
;MNPRFRVVVPLAACLVLGGTLEWALRDMSSAPSPETSLAVPSASGLPSSVPGPSVPSPSVESGAATGPAPAASQALAAREEPPPESEEADSPPQENDPIEPEQPQTAAWRHEKLVRITQLLDRDVERLEAERQSASARGDETESRRLAVQLARHRVRLGSLREETAVMADAARQEEQAR
;
A
#
# COMPACT_ATOMS: atom_id res chain seq x y z
N MET A 1 10.83 -28.91 -39.06
CA MET A 1 10.49 -27.47 -38.92
C MET A 1 11.46 -26.84 -37.95
N ASN A 2 12.26 -25.85 -38.37
CA ASN A 2 13.35 -25.30 -37.55
C ASN A 2 12.80 -24.43 -36.40
N PRO A 3 13.13 -24.72 -35.12
CA PRO A 3 12.59 -23.99 -33.97
C PRO A 3 13.07 -22.54 -33.87
N ARG A 4 14.15 -22.20 -34.60
CA ARG A 4 14.72 -20.85 -34.64
C ARG A 4 13.80 -19.82 -35.31
N PHE A 5 12.95 -20.23 -36.26
CA PHE A 5 12.02 -19.32 -36.92
C PHE A 5 10.79 -18.95 -36.07
N ARG A 6 10.51 -19.70 -34.99
CA ARG A 6 9.33 -19.46 -34.14
C ARG A 6 9.50 -18.31 -33.16
N VAL A 7 10.73 -17.87 -32.88
CA VAL A 7 11.03 -16.82 -31.89
C VAL A 7 11.39 -15.49 -32.54
N VAL A 8 11.95 -15.50 -33.74
CA VAL A 8 12.41 -14.27 -34.42
C VAL A 8 11.23 -13.41 -34.92
N VAL A 9 10.14 -14.05 -35.38
CA VAL A 9 8.95 -13.35 -35.90
C VAL A 9 8.20 -12.54 -34.82
N PRO A 10 7.89 -13.07 -33.62
CA PRO A 10 7.21 -12.28 -32.60
C PRO A 10 8.10 -11.17 -32.02
N LEU A 11 9.43 -11.37 -31.96
CA LEU A 11 10.35 -10.36 -31.42
C LEU A 11 10.52 -9.17 -32.37
N ALA A 12 10.56 -9.41 -33.68
CA ALA A 12 10.54 -8.35 -34.68
C ALA A 12 9.22 -7.56 -34.68
N ALA A 13 8.07 -8.23 -34.47
CA ALA A 13 6.77 -7.57 -34.37
C ALA A 13 6.68 -6.63 -33.15
N CYS A 14 7.22 -7.03 -31.99
CA CYS A 14 7.26 -6.17 -30.81
C CYS A 14 8.13 -4.91 -31.01
N LEU A 15 9.23 -5.01 -31.75
CA LEU A 15 10.12 -3.87 -32.01
C LEU A 15 9.47 -2.83 -32.94
N VAL A 16 8.71 -3.26 -33.96
CA VAL A 16 7.98 -2.34 -34.85
C VAL A 16 6.82 -1.65 -34.11
N LEU A 17 6.12 -2.38 -33.24
CA LEU A 17 5.03 -1.82 -32.44
C LEU A 17 5.54 -0.84 -31.36
N GLY A 18 6.68 -1.12 -30.75
CA GLY A 18 7.32 -0.21 -29.78
C GLY A 18 7.84 1.08 -30.42
N GLY A 19 8.48 0.99 -31.59
CA GLY A 19 9.04 2.16 -32.29
C GLY A 19 8.00 3.12 -32.85
N THR A 20 6.83 2.63 -33.26
CA THR A 20 5.72 3.49 -33.73
C THR A 20 5.05 4.25 -32.60
N LEU A 21 4.99 3.67 -31.39
CA LEU A 21 4.43 4.32 -30.21
C LEU A 21 5.33 5.45 -29.71
N GLU A 22 6.65 5.26 -29.67
CA GLU A 22 7.58 6.33 -29.27
C GLU A 22 7.64 7.49 -30.27
N TRP A 23 7.47 7.21 -31.57
CA TRP A 23 7.38 8.27 -32.58
C TRP A 23 6.10 9.10 -32.43
N ALA A 24 4.95 8.45 -32.19
CA ALA A 24 3.67 9.13 -31.97
C ALA A 24 3.64 10.02 -30.71
N LEU A 25 4.38 9.66 -29.66
CA LEU A 25 4.49 10.50 -28.45
C LEU A 25 5.43 11.70 -28.64
N ARG A 26 6.35 11.66 -29.61
CA ARG A 26 7.29 12.76 -29.86
C ARG A 26 6.61 13.98 -30.48
N ASP A 27 5.58 13.79 -31.30
CA ASP A 27 4.85 14.88 -31.96
C ASP A 27 3.87 15.62 -31.03
N MET A 28 3.55 15.08 -29.86
CA MET A 28 2.69 15.75 -28.86
C MET A 28 3.47 16.72 -27.94
N SER A 29 4.80 16.81 -28.07
CA SER A 29 5.66 17.68 -27.26
C SER A 29 5.94 19.04 -27.92
N SER A 30 4.96 19.61 -28.62
CA SER A 30 5.02 20.99 -29.13
C SER A 30 3.68 21.69 -28.93
N ALA A 31 3.40 22.05 -27.68
CA ALA A 31 2.44 23.10 -27.35
C ALA A 31 3.23 24.39 -27.04
N PRO A 32 2.99 25.50 -27.76
CA PRO A 32 3.70 26.76 -27.54
C PRO A 32 3.28 27.40 -26.22
N SER A 33 4.29 27.82 -25.46
CA SER A 33 4.19 28.64 -24.25
C SER A 33 3.73 30.06 -24.60
N PRO A 34 2.61 30.58 -24.07
CA PRO A 34 2.39 32.01 -24.04
C PRO A 34 3.01 32.61 -22.78
N GLU A 35 4.10 33.34 -22.98
CA GLU A 35 4.51 34.41 -22.09
C GLU A 35 3.35 35.41 -21.92
N THR A 36 2.92 35.64 -20.69
CA THR A 36 2.36 36.95 -20.31
C THR A 36 3.04 37.43 -19.05
N SER A 37 4.05 38.25 -19.32
CA SER A 37 4.64 39.29 -18.49
C SER A 37 3.61 40.00 -17.62
N LEU A 38 3.87 40.10 -16.32
CA LEU A 38 3.34 41.17 -15.47
C LEU A 38 4.33 41.48 -14.34
N ALA A 39 5.19 42.46 -14.67
CA ALA A 39 5.70 43.54 -13.83
C ALA A 39 5.79 43.32 -12.31
N VAL A 40 7.04 43.16 -11.85
CA VAL A 40 7.50 43.59 -10.51
C VAL A 40 7.59 45.12 -10.50
N PRO A 41 7.20 45.77 -9.39
CA PRO A 41 8.18 46.66 -8.77
C PRO A 41 8.43 46.34 -7.30
N SER A 42 9.73 46.32 -7.01
CA SER A 42 10.43 46.51 -5.74
C SER A 42 9.63 47.03 -4.55
N ALA A 43 9.78 46.33 -3.42
CA ALA A 43 10.02 47.00 -2.14
C ALA A 43 11.25 46.35 -1.48
N SER A 44 12.33 47.12 -1.50
CA SER A 44 13.57 46.90 -0.76
C SER A 44 13.31 47.09 0.73
N GLY A 45 13.89 46.23 1.59
CA GLY A 45 13.77 46.36 3.04
C GLY A 45 14.45 45.24 3.83
N LEU A 46 15.78 45.21 3.82
CA LEU A 46 16.64 44.61 4.86
C LEU A 46 17.34 45.77 5.60
N PRO A 47 18.03 45.58 6.74
CA PRO A 47 17.85 44.68 7.88
C PRO A 47 17.87 45.48 9.22
N SER A 48 17.54 44.88 10.36
CA SER A 48 18.00 45.41 11.66
C SER A 48 18.40 44.29 12.62
N SER A 49 19.70 44.05 12.73
CA SER A 49 20.36 43.67 13.99
C SER A 49 20.19 44.82 14.99
N VAL A 50 20.22 44.60 16.32
CA VAL A 50 21.38 44.61 17.25
C VAL A 50 20.85 44.23 18.70
N PRO A 51 21.59 44.27 19.85
CA PRO A 51 21.97 43.07 20.63
C PRO A 51 21.67 43.07 22.17
N GLY A 52 21.79 41.90 22.81
CA GLY A 52 22.23 41.69 24.23
C GLY A 52 21.21 41.92 25.37
N PRO A 53 21.45 41.44 26.62
CA PRO A 53 22.70 40.92 27.18
C PRO A 53 22.63 39.54 27.91
N SER A 54 23.83 39.10 28.28
CA SER A 54 24.31 37.83 28.83
C SER A 54 23.95 37.49 30.29
N VAL A 55 23.70 36.19 30.57
CA VAL A 55 24.39 35.26 31.53
C VAL A 55 24.28 35.62 33.05
N PRO A 56 24.07 34.66 34.01
CA PRO A 56 24.87 33.44 34.11
C PRO A 56 24.21 32.10 34.50
N SER A 57 24.89 31.08 33.97
CA SER A 57 24.95 29.68 34.37
C SER A 57 25.69 29.52 35.71
N PRO A 58 25.48 28.41 36.43
CA PRO A 58 26.64 27.70 36.98
C PRO A 58 26.77 26.27 36.43
N SER A 59 27.92 26.05 35.79
CA SER A 59 28.58 24.75 35.61
C SER A 59 29.01 24.15 36.95
N VAL A 60 28.95 22.82 37.08
CA VAL A 60 30.02 21.96 37.62
C VAL A 60 29.84 20.59 36.92
N GLU A 61 30.64 20.30 35.87
CA GLU A 61 31.81 19.39 35.90
C GLU A 61 31.38 17.90 35.87
N SER A 62 31.32 17.23 34.71
CA SER A 62 32.41 16.66 33.90
C SER A 62 33.38 15.76 34.69
N GLY A 63 33.19 14.45 34.54
CA GLY A 63 34.13 13.43 35.01
C GLY A 63 33.97 12.17 34.17
N ALA A 64 34.49 12.19 32.94
CA ALA A 64 34.72 10.99 32.17
C ALA A 64 35.92 10.23 32.78
N ALA A 65 35.81 8.90 32.89
CA ALA A 65 36.68 7.95 32.18
C ALA A 65 36.75 6.57 32.88
N THR A 66 36.89 5.56 32.03
CA THR A 66 37.63 4.31 32.28
C THR A 66 36.83 3.18 32.93
N GLY A 67 36.36 2.24 32.09
CA GLY A 67 36.15 0.85 32.52
C GLY A 67 37.47 0.24 33.04
N PRO A 68 37.40 -0.79 33.88
CA PRO A 68 37.13 -2.12 33.31
C PRO A 68 36.12 -2.92 34.14
N ALA A 69 35.31 -3.73 33.46
CA ALA A 69 34.67 -4.86 34.12
C ALA A 69 35.78 -5.80 34.64
N PRO A 70 35.54 -6.45 35.79
CA PRO A 70 35.35 -7.89 35.68
C PRO A 70 34.18 -8.44 36.49
N ALA A 71 33.75 -9.60 36.02
CA ALA A 71 32.59 -10.36 36.40
C ALA A 71 32.50 -10.68 37.91
N ALA A 72 31.31 -10.46 38.47
CA ALA A 72 30.82 -11.29 39.56
C ALA A 72 29.63 -12.09 39.00
N SER A 73 29.90 -13.35 38.69
CA SER A 73 28.95 -14.39 38.32
C SER A 73 27.77 -14.39 39.28
N GLN A 74 26.62 -13.85 38.86
CA GLN A 74 25.36 -14.26 39.45
C GLN A 74 25.01 -15.59 38.80
N ALA A 75 25.22 -16.65 39.57
CA ALA A 75 24.74 -17.98 39.27
C ALA A 75 23.25 -17.89 38.92
N LEU A 76 22.91 -18.16 37.66
CA LEU A 76 21.56 -18.55 37.27
C LEU A 76 21.26 -19.79 38.11
N ALA A 77 20.46 -19.60 39.16
CA ALA A 77 19.77 -20.71 39.79
C ALA A 77 18.94 -21.34 38.69
N ALA A 78 19.42 -22.48 38.16
CA ALA A 78 18.65 -23.35 37.31
C ALA A 78 17.45 -23.79 38.15
N ARG A 79 16.35 -23.06 38.01
CA ARG A 79 15.05 -23.49 38.48
C ARG A 79 14.72 -24.66 37.57
N GLU A 80 14.81 -25.88 38.09
CA GLU A 80 14.29 -27.05 37.39
C GLU A 80 12.82 -26.78 37.08
N GLU A 81 12.56 -26.39 35.84
CA GLU A 81 11.24 -26.37 35.26
C GLU A 81 10.81 -27.84 35.17
N PRO A 82 9.70 -28.25 35.80
CA PRO A 82 9.20 -29.60 35.57
C PRO A 82 8.96 -29.75 34.07
N PRO A 83 9.24 -30.92 33.47
CA PRO A 83 8.89 -31.14 32.06
C PRO A 83 7.40 -30.80 31.89
N PRO A 84 7.00 -30.12 30.80
CA PRO A 84 5.60 -29.85 30.57
C PRO A 84 4.86 -31.19 30.66
N GLU A 85 3.83 -31.27 31.51
CA GLU A 85 2.99 -32.45 31.61
C GLU A 85 2.55 -32.79 30.19
N SER A 86 2.93 -33.98 29.71
CA SER A 86 2.59 -34.45 28.39
C SER A 86 1.08 -34.36 28.24
N GLU A 87 0.61 -33.43 27.41
CA GLU A 87 -0.80 -33.22 27.13
C GLU A 87 -1.44 -34.57 26.81
N GLU A 88 -2.51 -34.86 27.55
CA GLU A 88 -3.17 -36.15 27.64
C GLU A 88 -3.54 -36.66 26.25
N ALA A 89 -2.71 -37.57 25.73
CA ALA A 89 -2.97 -38.35 24.52
C ALA A 89 -4.03 -39.43 24.82
N ASP A 90 -5.22 -39.04 25.28
CA ASP A 90 -6.38 -39.93 25.39
C ASP A 90 -7.71 -39.18 25.61
N SER A 91 -7.81 -37.91 25.15
CA SER A 91 -9.12 -37.29 25.05
C SER A 91 -9.96 -38.08 24.03
N PRO A 92 -11.13 -38.62 24.40
CA PRO A 92 -11.99 -39.31 23.45
C PRO A 92 -12.33 -38.36 22.29
N PRO A 93 -12.50 -38.87 21.06
CA PRO A 93 -12.91 -38.03 19.93
C PRO A 93 -14.17 -37.28 20.33
N GLN A 94 -14.11 -35.94 20.34
CA GLN A 94 -15.26 -35.11 20.64
C GLN A 94 -16.38 -35.46 19.66
N GLU A 95 -17.52 -35.86 20.21
CA GLU A 95 -18.72 -36.12 19.45
C GLU A 95 -19.17 -34.76 18.88
N ASN A 96 -18.93 -34.55 17.58
CA ASN A 96 -19.31 -33.31 16.92
C ASN A 96 -20.83 -33.25 16.85
N ASP A 97 -21.41 -32.13 17.28
CA ASP A 97 -22.83 -31.87 17.11
C ASP A 97 -23.23 -31.98 15.62
N PRO A 98 -24.43 -32.50 15.30
CA PRO A 98 -24.91 -32.55 13.94
C PRO A 98 -24.89 -31.17 13.28
N ILE A 99 -24.13 -31.03 12.20
CA ILE A 99 -24.05 -29.79 11.44
C ILE A 99 -25.36 -29.64 10.64
N GLU A 100 -26.11 -28.58 10.92
CA GLU A 100 -27.25 -28.21 10.07
C GLU A 100 -26.76 -27.91 8.64
N PRO A 101 -27.46 -28.39 7.60
CA PRO A 101 -27.06 -28.13 6.22
C PRO A 101 -27.06 -26.62 5.95
N GLU A 102 -25.95 -26.11 5.42
CA GLU A 102 -25.82 -24.70 5.05
C GLU A 102 -26.91 -24.30 4.04
N GLN A 103 -27.44 -23.07 4.18
CA GLN A 103 -28.38 -22.55 3.19
C GLN A 103 -27.73 -22.50 1.80
N PRO A 104 -28.50 -22.76 0.72
CA PRO A 104 -27.95 -22.71 -0.63
C PRO A 104 -27.41 -21.32 -0.92
N GLN A 105 -26.12 -21.25 -1.25
CA GLN A 105 -25.47 -20.00 -1.67
C GLN A 105 -25.93 -19.62 -3.08
N THR A 106 -27.10 -18.98 -3.17
CA THR A 106 -27.73 -18.50 -4.41
C THR A 106 -26.86 -17.45 -5.12
N ALA A 107 -27.05 -17.27 -6.42
CA ALA A 107 -26.35 -16.24 -7.18
C ALA A 107 -26.73 -14.84 -6.68
N ALA A 108 -28.00 -14.63 -6.26
CA ALA A 108 -28.45 -13.38 -5.66
C ALA A 108 -27.67 -13.03 -4.36
N TRP A 109 -27.47 -14.01 -3.47
CA TRP A 109 -26.69 -13.81 -2.25
C TRP A 109 -25.21 -13.52 -2.53
N ARG A 110 -24.61 -14.19 -3.51
CA ARG A 110 -23.22 -13.92 -3.92
C ARG A 110 -23.08 -12.53 -4.54
N HIS A 111 -24.03 -12.14 -5.38
CA HIS A 111 -24.08 -10.81 -5.97
C HIS A 111 -24.14 -9.71 -4.89
N GLU A 112 -25.04 -9.84 -3.91
CA GLU A 112 -25.15 -8.88 -2.80
C GLU A 112 -23.82 -8.75 -2.04
N LYS A 113 -23.15 -9.88 -1.76
CA LYS A 113 -21.84 -9.89 -1.12
C LYS A 113 -20.78 -9.15 -1.95
N LEU A 114 -20.72 -9.42 -3.24
CA LEU A 114 -19.76 -8.75 -4.13
C LEU A 114 -20.02 -7.24 -4.23
N VAL A 115 -21.30 -6.83 -4.29
CA VAL A 115 -21.68 -5.41 -4.25
C VAL A 115 -21.14 -4.76 -2.96
N ARG A 116 -21.33 -5.42 -1.81
CA ARG A 116 -20.85 -4.89 -0.53
C ARG A 116 -19.33 -4.76 -0.47
N ILE A 117 -18.60 -5.77 -0.95
CA ILE A 117 -17.13 -5.74 -1.00
C ILE A 117 -16.65 -4.64 -1.95
N THR A 118 -17.29 -4.49 -3.11
CA THR A 118 -16.95 -3.45 -4.10
C THR A 118 -17.13 -2.06 -3.50
N GLN A 119 -18.23 -1.79 -2.80
CA GLN A 119 -18.49 -0.52 -2.10
C GLN A 119 -17.47 -0.22 -0.99
N LEU A 120 -17.02 -1.24 -0.26
CA LEU A 120 -15.98 -1.09 0.75
C LEU A 120 -14.66 -0.67 0.10
N LEU A 121 -14.27 -1.33 -0.99
CA LEU A 121 -13.03 -1.04 -1.69
C LEU A 121 -13.04 0.33 -2.37
N ASP A 122 -14.19 0.77 -2.89
CA ASP A 122 -14.36 2.10 -3.49
C ASP A 122 -14.09 3.20 -2.46
N ARG A 123 -14.70 3.10 -1.27
CA ARG A 123 -14.44 4.03 -0.15
C ARG A 123 -13.00 4.00 0.33
N ASP A 124 -12.36 2.83 0.32
CA ASP A 124 -10.94 2.73 0.65
C ASP A 124 -10.06 3.43 -0.38
N VAL A 125 -10.40 3.35 -1.68
CA VAL A 125 -9.70 4.11 -2.74
C VAL A 125 -9.85 5.61 -2.50
N GLU A 126 -11.06 6.10 -2.25
CA GLU A 126 -11.31 7.52 -1.94
C GLU A 126 -10.51 7.99 -0.72
N ARG A 127 -10.50 7.20 0.36
CA ARG A 127 -9.73 7.50 1.58
C ARG A 127 -8.23 7.57 1.28
N LEU A 128 -7.68 6.58 0.58
CA LEU A 128 -6.25 6.52 0.23
C LEU A 128 -5.85 7.66 -0.72
N GLU A 129 -6.75 8.11 -1.60
CA GLU A 129 -6.51 9.27 -2.45
C GLU A 129 -6.40 10.55 -1.63
N ALA A 130 -7.30 10.75 -0.67
CA ALA A 130 -7.24 11.89 0.25
C ALA A 130 -5.97 11.85 1.12
N GLU A 131 -5.59 10.67 1.63
CA GLU A 131 -4.35 10.47 2.40
C GLU A 131 -3.11 10.80 1.55
N ARG A 132 -3.07 10.34 0.30
CA ARG A 132 -1.97 10.64 -0.65
C ARG A 132 -1.85 12.14 -0.89
N GLN A 133 -2.99 12.81 -1.17
CA GLN A 133 -3.01 14.25 -1.37
C GLN A 133 -2.52 14.99 -0.12
N SER A 134 -2.93 14.54 1.06
CA SER A 134 -2.49 15.10 2.35
C SER A 134 -0.99 14.87 2.61
N ALA A 135 -0.44 13.72 2.24
CA ALA A 135 1.00 13.45 2.31
C ALA A 135 1.79 14.35 1.35
N SER A 136 1.32 14.48 0.11
CA SER A 136 1.92 15.36 -0.90
C SER A 136 1.87 16.83 -0.47
N ALA A 137 0.76 17.30 0.09
CA ALA A 137 0.62 18.65 0.61
C ALA A 137 1.57 18.94 1.79
N ARG A 138 1.93 17.92 2.57
CA ARG A 138 2.95 18.01 3.64
C ARG A 138 4.40 17.91 3.13
N GLY A 139 4.61 17.61 1.84
CA GLY A 139 5.92 17.35 1.26
C GLY A 139 6.51 15.96 1.58
N ASP A 140 5.71 15.03 2.10
CA ASP A 140 6.14 13.65 2.32
C ASP A 140 5.99 12.83 1.03
N GLU A 141 7.01 12.97 0.17
CA GLU A 141 7.07 12.30 -1.13
C GLU A 141 7.21 10.77 -1.00
N THR A 142 7.85 10.30 0.07
CA THR A 142 8.00 8.87 0.34
C THR A 142 6.66 8.21 0.60
N GLU A 143 5.85 8.79 1.48
CA GLU A 143 4.53 8.25 1.80
C GLU A 143 3.55 8.47 0.65
N SER A 144 3.58 9.63 -0.02
CA SER A 144 2.79 9.88 -1.24
C SER A 144 3.04 8.82 -2.32
N ARG A 145 4.30 8.44 -2.54
CA ARG A 145 4.67 7.40 -3.51
C ARG A 145 4.21 6.01 -3.07
N ARG A 146 4.38 5.67 -1.80
CA ARG A 146 3.89 4.39 -1.23
C ARG A 146 2.38 4.27 -1.41
N LEU A 147 1.62 5.31 -1.06
CA LEU A 147 0.16 5.36 -1.22
C LEU A 147 -0.25 5.29 -2.69
N ALA A 148 0.51 5.92 -3.61
CA ALA A 148 0.24 5.82 -5.04
C ALA A 148 0.35 4.37 -5.57
N VAL A 149 1.35 3.61 -5.11
CA VAL A 149 1.49 2.18 -5.47
C VAL A 149 0.33 1.35 -4.91
N GLN A 150 -0.09 1.62 -3.67
CA GLN A 150 -1.24 0.95 -3.08
C GLN A 150 -2.53 1.27 -3.85
N LEU A 151 -2.77 2.53 -4.17
CA LEU A 151 -3.92 2.99 -4.97
C LEU A 151 -3.97 2.30 -6.33
N ALA A 152 -2.84 2.17 -7.02
CA ALA A 152 -2.79 1.48 -8.31
C ALA A 152 -3.29 0.04 -8.19
N ARG A 153 -2.87 -0.71 -7.16
CA ARG A 153 -3.33 -2.09 -6.91
C ARG A 153 -4.81 -2.14 -6.57
N HIS A 154 -5.28 -1.25 -5.71
CA HIS A 154 -6.69 -1.20 -5.31
C HIS A 154 -7.60 -0.88 -6.50
N ARG A 155 -7.21 0.05 -7.38
CA ARG A 155 -7.98 0.39 -8.59
C ARG A 155 -8.09 -0.78 -9.57
N VAL A 156 -7.00 -1.52 -9.79
CA VAL A 156 -7.04 -2.75 -10.61
C VAL A 156 -7.99 -3.78 -10.00
N ARG A 157 -7.89 -4.02 -8.69
CA ARG A 157 -8.78 -4.94 -7.98
C ARG A 157 -10.25 -4.50 -8.04
N LEU A 158 -10.51 -3.20 -7.91
CA LEU A 158 -11.84 -2.63 -8.00
C LEU A 158 -12.44 -2.79 -9.40
N GLY A 159 -11.63 -2.63 -10.46
CA GLY A 159 -12.06 -2.94 -11.83
C GLY A 159 -12.51 -4.38 -11.98
N SER A 160 -11.68 -5.32 -11.54
CA SER A 160 -12.00 -6.76 -11.57
C SER A 160 -13.26 -7.11 -10.76
N LEU A 161 -13.43 -6.52 -9.57
CA LEU A 161 -14.64 -6.75 -8.75
C LEU A 161 -15.91 -6.19 -9.39
N ARG A 162 -15.83 -5.04 -10.08
CA ARG A 162 -16.97 -4.47 -10.81
C ARG A 162 -17.40 -5.37 -11.97
N GLU A 163 -16.44 -5.94 -12.69
CA GLU A 163 -16.70 -6.93 -13.74
C GLU A 163 -17.34 -8.20 -13.17
N GLU A 164 -16.79 -8.74 -12.08
CA GLU A 164 -17.34 -9.93 -11.41
C GLU A 164 -18.76 -9.67 -10.88
N THR A 165 -18.99 -8.49 -10.30
CA THR A 165 -20.32 -8.07 -9.83
C THR A 165 -21.31 -8.00 -10.98
N ALA A 166 -20.92 -7.49 -12.15
CA ALA A 166 -21.79 -7.44 -13.33
C ALA A 166 -22.17 -8.85 -13.80
N VAL A 167 -21.20 -9.78 -13.88
CA VAL A 167 -21.45 -11.18 -14.24
C VAL A 167 -22.37 -11.86 -13.23
N MET A 168 -22.16 -11.63 -11.93
CA MET A 168 -23.03 -12.20 -10.90
C MET A 168 -24.43 -11.58 -10.89
N ALA A 169 -24.58 -10.32 -11.27
CA ALA A 169 -25.89 -9.69 -11.44
C ALA A 169 -26.70 -10.38 -12.55
N ASP A 170 -26.06 -10.73 -13.67
CA ASP A 170 -26.70 -11.51 -14.73
C ASP A 170 -27.09 -12.91 -14.27
N ALA A 171 -26.22 -13.60 -13.52
CA ALA A 171 -26.51 -14.92 -12.97
C ALA A 171 -27.68 -14.88 -11.97
N ALA A 172 -27.74 -13.86 -11.12
CA ALA A 172 -28.84 -13.66 -10.18
C ALA A 172 -30.18 -13.44 -10.91
N ARG A 173 -30.19 -12.63 -11.97
CA ARG A 173 -31.39 -12.42 -12.80
C ARG A 173 -31.87 -13.70 -13.48
N GLN A 174 -30.94 -14.51 -14.00
CA GLN A 174 -31.27 -15.78 -14.64
C GLN A 174 -31.85 -16.80 -13.63
N GLU A 175 -31.28 -16.88 -12.43
CA GLU A 175 -31.81 -17.73 -11.36
C GLU A 175 -33.22 -17.30 -10.94
N GLU A 176 -33.47 -16.00 -10.84
CA GLU A 176 -34.79 -15.45 -10.51
C GLU A 176 -35.83 -15.75 -11.60
N GLN A 177 -35.45 -15.69 -12.87
CA GLN A 177 -36.33 -16.02 -14.01
C GLN A 177 -36.60 -17.52 -14.16
N ALA A 178 -35.72 -18.37 -13.65
CA ALA A 178 -35.83 -19.82 -13.72
C ALA A 178 -36.64 -20.42 -12.55
N ARG A 179 -37.09 -19.59 -11.60
CA ARG A 179 -37.97 -19.96 -10.49
C ARG A 179 -39.43 -19.69 -10.84
#